data_AF-A0AAW1WYZ9-F1
#
_entry.id   AF-A0AAW1WYZ9-F1
#
_cell.length_a   1.000
_cell.length_b   1.000
_cell.length_c   1.000
_cell.angle_alpha   90.00
_cell.angle_beta   90.00
_cell.angle_gamma   90.00
#
_symmetry.space_group_name_H-M   'P 1'
#
loop_
_entity.id
_entity.type
_entity.pdbx_description
1 polymer ?
#
loop_
_entity_poly.entity_id
_entity_poly.type
_entity_poly.pdbx_seq_one_letter_code
_entity_poly.pdbx_strand_id
1 'polypeptide(L)'
;MERRARPSSQFLQDERKRERKRKRGKKQKLVEGDYYSVDRISALPDELVASIVSLLPVKEAAATSILSRRWHHVWKSRTSLDLYDAKFDLVKGIRSFLKLKLQAKVQESCRYVDWVDHVVQQHSSPTIQHFRACFNINNGFTNHVDKWIEFAMNKRVQILELEFYMEHGDMIKDVYQFPQKLLGLEKESAADPPCLHSCGSNIGFNFLKILHFRCVDVRQQVLEYFLSNCPVLEQLTVRSAPNLFQLRVVGPFIALKHLRIEACVRLTRIDVCDANKLVSFCFFGSEDTNLVFVNVPSLVEVSYRTFPYSIHLPFTKFSCCLSQLEMLKLDIVGVDCNQNHVFPKFANLKQLELQLREDYLYNLSCFMKASPNLQRLVLKLDEAIMMPHVPREIRNYTPKSPHHHLKVVEIVGYRGRKGDVQRVMYLVKNALALEKIVIDPVPRWCVWPSEKDRGAEEVEKEKKAREHAVQHLKGKVPSTIEFVCL
;
A
#
# COMPACT_ATOMS: atom_id res chain seq x y z
N MET A 1 -49.86 -71.48 -19.30
CA MET A 1 -48.46 -71.06 -19.51
C MET A 1 -47.93 -70.44 -18.24
N GLU A 2 -46.70 -70.82 -17.89
CA GLU A 2 -46.12 -70.97 -16.55
C GLU A 2 -46.09 -69.71 -15.66
N ARG A 3 -46.69 -69.80 -14.46
CA ARG A 3 -46.27 -69.01 -13.30
C ARG A 3 -45.38 -69.89 -12.42
N ARG A 4 -44.06 -69.72 -12.53
CA ARG A 4 -43.10 -70.38 -11.65
C ARG A 4 -43.19 -69.81 -10.22
N ALA A 5 -43.73 -70.61 -9.32
CA ALA A 5 -43.54 -70.46 -7.88
C ALA A 5 -42.05 -70.66 -7.54
N ARG A 6 -41.46 -69.72 -6.78
CA ARG A 6 -40.12 -69.88 -6.19
C ARG A 6 -40.24 -70.50 -4.79
N PRO A 7 -39.23 -71.28 -4.34
CA PRO A 7 -39.35 -72.21 -3.22
C PRO A 7 -39.09 -71.55 -1.86
N SER A 8 -39.85 -71.99 -0.88
CA SER A 8 -39.92 -71.56 0.53
C SER A 8 -38.68 -71.88 1.39
N SER A 9 -37.50 -72.12 0.81
CA SER A 9 -36.27 -72.45 1.56
C SER A 9 -35.27 -71.29 1.69
N GLN A 10 -35.38 -70.24 0.86
CA GLN A 10 -34.49 -69.06 0.95
C GLN A 10 -34.87 -68.10 2.08
N PHE A 11 -36.16 -67.99 2.43
CA PHE A 11 -36.62 -67.12 3.53
C PHE A 11 -36.16 -67.60 4.92
N LEU A 12 -36.12 -68.92 5.15
CA LEU A 12 -35.69 -69.50 6.43
C LEU A 12 -34.16 -69.44 6.65
N GLN A 13 -33.36 -69.34 5.58
CA GLN A 13 -31.91 -69.10 5.68
C GLN A 13 -31.58 -67.62 5.96
N ASP A 14 -32.41 -66.69 5.50
CA ASP A 14 -32.20 -65.26 5.72
C ASP A 14 -32.56 -64.81 7.15
N GLU A 15 -33.55 -65.41 7.80
CA GLU A 15 -33.84 -65.11 9.21
C GLU A 15 -32.78 -65.64 10.17
N ARG A 16 -32.24 -66.85 9.94
CA ARG A 16 -31.13 -67.40 10.76
C ARG A 16 -29.83 -66.61 10.58
N LYS A 17 -29.58 -66.03 9.40
CA LYS A 17 -28.46 -65.09 9.17
C LYS A 17 -28.68 -63.73 9.83
N ARG A 18 -29.93 -63.23 9.87
CA ARG A 18 -30.28 -61.96 10.54
C ARG A 18 -30.20 -62.07 12.07
N GLU A 19 -30.58 -63.20 12.68
CA GLU A 19 -30.40 -63.42 14.11
C GLU A 19 -28.94 -63.65 14.53
N ARG A 20 -28.14 -64.37 13.73
CA ARG A 20 -26.69 -64.52 13.98
C ARG A 20 -25.92 -63.21 13.79
N LYS A 21 -26.37 -62.30 12.93
CA LYS A 21 -25.84 -60.92 12.83
C LYS A 21 -26.28 -60.04 14.01
N ARG A 22 -27.52 -60.14 14.49
CA ARG A 22 -28.00 -59.39 15.67
C ARG A 22 -27.36 -59.84 17.00
N LYS A 23 -27.00 -61.13 17.14
CA LYS A 23 -26.34 -61.66 18.35
C LYS A 23 -24.81 -61.56 18.35
N ARG A 24 -24.15 -61.22 17.22
CA ARG A 24 -22.70 -60.93 17.16
C ARG A 24 -22.33 -59.46 17.43
N GLY A 25 -23.30 -58.54 17.48
CA GLY A 25 -23.07 -57.12 17.78
C GLY A 25 -23.18 -56.72 19.25
N LYS A 26 -23.46 -57.66 20.17
CA LYS A 26 -23.51 -57.42 21.61
C LYS A 26 -22.65 -58.44 22.36
N LYS A 27 -21.33 -58.28 22.27
CA LYS A 27 -20.40 -58.69 23.33
C LYS A 27 -19.40 -57.56 23.53
N GLN A 28 -19.42 -57.02 24.74
CA GLN A 28 -18.52 -56.01 25.26
C GLN A 28 -17.06 -56.36 24.93
N LYS A 29 -16.36 -55.42 24.31
CA LYS A 29 -14.94 -55.21 24.56
C LYS A 29 -14.85 -53.89 25.33
N LEU A 30 -14.49 -54.03 26.60
CA LEU A 30 -14.10 -52.97 27.49
C LEU A 30 -12.70 -52.49 27.11
N VAL A 31 -12.56 -51.17 27.02
CA VAL A 31 -11.35 -50.35 27.14
C VAL A 31 -10.22 -50.62 26.15
N GLU A 32 -10.29 -49.93 25.01
CA GLU A 32 -9.17 -49.11 24.53
C GLU A 32 -9.74 -47.69 24.40
N GLY A 33 -9.06 -46.71 24.99
CA GLY A 33 -9.59 -45.35 25.15
C GLY A 33 -9.86 -44.65 23.83
N ASP A 34 -11.13 -44.60 23.44
CA ASP A 34 -11.65 -43.58 22.53
C ASP A 34 -11.51 -42.23 23.24
N TYR A 35 -10.37 -41.58 23.04
CA TYR A 35 -10.31 -40.13 23.13
C TYR A 35 -11.22 -39.60 22.02
N TYR A 36 -12.54 -39.52 22.29
CA TYR A 36 -13.43 -38.65 21.53
C TYR A 36 -12.82 -37.26 21.62
N SER A 37 -12.10 -36.86 20.57
CA SER A 37 -11.65 -35.49 20.42
C SER A 37 -12.88 -34.62 20.50
N VAL A 38 -13.10 -33.98 21.65
CA VAL A 38 -14.24 -33.09 21.87
C VAL A 38 -14.14 -31.99 20.82
N ASP A 39 -15.13 -31.90 19.93
CA ASP A 39 -15.18 -30.84 18.93
C ASP A 39 -15.51 -29.51 19.62
N ARG A 40 -14.45 -28.88 20.13
CA ARG A 40 -14.51 -27.59 20.82
C ARG A 40 -14.79 -26.44 19.84
N ILE A 41 -14.52 -26.62 18.55
CA ILE A 41 -14.71 -25.58 17.53
C ILE A 41 -16.19 -25.42 17.21
N SER A 42 -16.92 -26.52 17.09
CA SER A 42 -18.38 -26.48 16.92
C SER A 42 -19.11 -25.89 18.14
N ALA A 43 -18.51 -25.95 19.33
CA ALA A 43 -19.05 -25.37 20.56
C ALA A 43 -18.80 -23.85 20.72
N LEU A 44 -17.96 -23.23 19.87
CA LEU A 44 -17.71 -21.78 19.94
C LEU A 44 -18.95 -20.98 19.56
N PRO A 45 -19.24 -19.83 20.21
CA PRO A 45 -20.24 -18.86 19.76
C PRO A 45 -19.97 -18.32 18.35
N ASP A 46 -21.01 -17.86 17.65
CA ASP A 46 -20.92 -17.36 16.28
C ASP A 46 -19.98 -16.16 16.16
N GLU A 47 -19.88 -15.32 17.19
CA GLU A 47 -18.98 -14.17 17.23
C GLU A 47 -17.50 -14.59 17.19
N LEU A 48 -17.16 -15.70 17.85
CA LEU A 48 -15.80 -16.24 17.83
C LEU A 48 -15.50 -16.92 16.50
N VAL A 49 -16.47 -17.62 15.91
CA VAL A 49 -16.31 -18.18 14.56
C VAL A 49 -16.15 -17.06 13.53
N ALA A 50 -16.94 -15.98 13.64
CA ALA A 50 -16.81 -14.80 12.79
C ALA A 50 -15.43 -14.15 12.93
N SER A 51 -14.91 -14.07 14.16
CA SER A 51 -13.56 -13.59 14.43
C SER A 51 -12.50 -14.47 13.75
N ILE A 52 -12.58 -15.80 13.89
CA ILE A 52 -11.67 -16.75 13.23
C ILE A 52 -11.73 -16.58 11.70
N VAL A 53 -12.93 -16.58 11.12
CA VAL A 53 -13.14 -16.46 9.66
C VAL A 53 -12.67 -15.09 9.13
N SER A 54 -12.75 -14.03 9.94
CA SER A 54 -12.26 -12.70 9.57
C SER A 54 -10.74 -12.61 9.45
N LEU A 55 -10.00 -13.50 10.14
CA LEU A 55 -8.54 -13.57 10.09
C LEU A 55 -8.02 -14.35 8.88
N LEU A 56 -8.88 -15.11 8.20
CA LEU A 56 -8.52 -15.89 7.02
C LEU A 56 -8.56 -15.04 5.74
N PRO A 57 -7.74 -15.33 4.71
CA PRO A 57 -7.96 -14.82 3.35
C PRO A 57 -9.37 -15.17 2.85
N VAL A 58 -9.98 -14.33 2.01
CA VAL A 58 -11.39 -14.50 1.58
C VAL A 58 -11.64 -15.88 0.96
N LYS A 59 -10.70 -16.41 0.16
CA LYS A 59 -10.81 -17.75 -0.44
C LYS A 59 -10.84 -18.86 0.61
N GLU A 60 -9.98 -18.77 1.62
CA GLU A 60 -9.92 -19.74 2.71
C GLU A 60 -11.15 -19.64 3.61
N ALA A 61 -11.57 -18.41 3.93
CA ALA A 61 -12.83 -18.14 4.63
C ALA A 61 -14.03 -18.77 3.92
N ALA A 62 -14.16 -18.58 2.60
CA ALA A 62 -15.22 -19.21 1.81
C ALA A 62 -15.11 -20.75 1.83
N ALA A 63 -13.89 -21.30 1.75
CA ALA A 63 -13.66 -22.74 1.80
C ALA A 63 -14.10 -23.37 3.14
N THR A 64 -14.07 -22.62 4.25
CA THR A 64 -14.60 -23.11 5.54
C THR A 64 -16.10 -23.47 5.50
N SER A 65 -16.84 -23.02 4.48
CA SER A 65 -18.24 -23.42 4.25
C SER A 65 -18.47 -24.92 4.22
N ILE A 66 -17.46 -25.71 3.84
CA ILE A 66 -17.57 -27.16 3.76
C ILE A 66 -17.65 -27.81 5.16
N LEU A 67 -17.23 -27.10 6.21
CA LEU A 67 -17.19 -27.63 7.57
C LEU A 67 -18.59 -27.76 8.17
N SER A 68 -19.48 -26.78 7.93
CA SER A 68 -20.91 -26.87 8.23
C SER A 68 -21.68 -25.67 7.67
N ARG A 69 -23.03 -25.77 7.69
CA ARG A 69 -23.93 -24.64 7.34
C ARG A 69 -23.64 -23.38 8.14
N ARG A 70 -23.22 -23.50 9.41
CA ARG A 70 -22.91 -22.37 10.29
C ARG A 70 -21.76 -21.54 9.72
N TRP A 71 -20.66 -22.19 9.34
CA TRP A 71 -19.50 -21.53 8.74
C TRP A 71 -19.83 -20.93 7.38
N HIS A 72 -20.72 -21.59 6.61
CA HIS A 72 -21.24 -21.05 5.37
C HIS A 72 -21.98 -19.70 5.54
N HIS A 73 -22.75 -19.54 6.62
CA HIS A 73 -23.42 -18.26 6.89
C HIS A 73 -22.44 -17.20 7.42
N VAL A 74 -21.52 -17.59 8.31
CA VAL A 74 -20.57 -16.67 8.93
C VAL A 74 -19.66 -15.99 7.91
N TRP A 75 -19.11 -16.72 6.93
CA TRP A 75 -18.24 -16.09 5.93
C TRP A 75 -19.01 -15.11 5.03
N LYS A 76 -20.30 -15.36 4.73
CA LYS A 76 -21.13 -14.46 3.91
C LYS A 76 -21.42 -13.12 4.59
N SER A 77 -21.31 -13.06 5.90
CA SER A 77 -21.50 -11.85 6.72
C SER A 77 -20.21 -11.09 7.02
N ARG A 78 -19.08 -11.43 6.38
CA ARG A 78 -17.79 -10.80 6.68
C ARG A 78 -17.81 -9.29 6.43
N THR A 79 -17.17 -8.54 7.32
CA THR A 79 -17.11 -7.08 7.28
C THR A 79 -15.97 -6.54 6.43
N SER A 80 -14.95 -7.36 6.15
CA SER A 80 -13.83 -7.00 5.28
C SER A 80 -13.72 -7.98 4.12
N LEU A 81 -13.84 -7.48 2.90
CA LEU A 81 -13.57 -8.20 1.66
C LEU A 81 -12.25 -7.69 1.08
N ASP A 82 -11.14 -8.23 1.59
CA ASP A 82 -9.84 -8.09 0.93
C ASP A 82 -9.76 -9.15 -0.17
N LEU A 83 -10.17 -8.77 -1.37
CA LEU A 83 -10.25 -9.66 -2.54
C LEU A 83 -8.88 -9.77 -3.22
N TYR A 84 -7.82 -9.79 -2.43
CA TYR A 84 -6.50 -10.14 -2.89
C TYR A 84 -6.42 -11.66 -3.17
N ASP A 85 -5.92 -12.03 -4.35
CA ASP A 85 -5.68 -13.44 -4.66
C ASP A 85 -4.35 -13.89 -4.08
N ALA A 86 -4.35 -14.65 -2.99
CA ALA A 86 -3.12 -15.16 -2.37
C ALA A 86 -2.30 -16.10 -3.28
N LYS A 87 -2.92 -16.72 -4.30
CA LYS A 87 -2.16 -17.45 -5.35
C LYS A 87 -1.33 -16.51 -6.22
N PHE A 88 -1.75 -15.26 -6.26
CA PHE A 88 -1.08 -14.14 -6.89
C PHE A 88 -0.25 -13.41 -5.84
N ASP A 89 0.81 -14.06 -5.33
CA ASP A 89 1.80 -13.40 -4.45
C ASP A 89 2.10 -12.00 -5.02
N LEU A 90 1.83 -10.93 -4.28
CA LEU A 90 1.87 -9.55 -4.75
C LEU A 90 3.24 -9.21 -5.37
N VAL A 91 4.27 -9.96 -4.99
CA VAL A 91 5.66 -9.76 -5.36
C VAL A 91 6.06 -10.75 -6.48
N LYS A 92 5.99 -12.06 -6.23
CA LYS A 92 6.34 -13.09 -7.24
C LYS A 92 5.25 -13.31 -8.28
N GLY A 93 3.99 -13.30 -7.86
CA GLY A 93 2.79 -13.48 -8.65
C GLY A 93 2.63 -12.39 -9.70
N ILE A 94 2.72 -11.10 -9.35
CA ILE A 94 2.71 -10.00 -10.33
C ILE A 94 3.83 -10.19 -11.35
N ARG A 95 5.08 -10.34 -10.93
CA ARG A 95 6.19 -10.48 -11.88
C ARG A 95 6.07 -11.72 -12.77
N SER A 96 5.64 -12.86 -12.21
CA SER A 96 5.39 -14.08 -12.97
C SER A 96 4.24 -13.91 -13.94
N PHE A 97 3.19 -13.19 -13.54
CA PHE A 97 2.04 -12.84 -14.36
C PHE A 97 2.43 -11.91 -15.50
N LEU A 98 3.23 -10.87 -15.24
CA LEU A 98 3.73 -9.97 -16.29
C LEU A 98 4.61 -10.73 -17.31
N LYS A 99 5.27 -11.82 -16.89
CA LYS A 99 6.00 -12.71 -17.82
C LYS A 99 5.09 -13.65 -18.63
N LEU A 100 3.81 -13.78 -18.28
CA LEU A 100 2.88 -14.63 -19.03
C LEU A 100 2.62 -14.05 -20.43
N LYS A 101 2.27 -14.95 -21.35
CA LYS A 101 1.72 -14.54 -22.64
C LYS A 101 0.35 -13.89 -22.44
N LEU A 102 -0.02 -12.95 -23.31
CA LEU A 102 -1.26 -12.18 -23.22
C LEU A 102 -2.52 -13.04 -22.99
N GLN A 103 -2.66 -14.17 -23.69
CA GLN A 103 -3.80 -15.07 -23.51
C GLN A 103 -3.92 -15.63 -22.08
N ALA A 104 -2.80 -16.05 -21.49
CA ALA A 104 -2.79 -16.56 -20.13
C ALA A 104 -3.08 -15.45 -19.09
N LYS A 105 -2.62 -14.21 -19.35
CA LYS A 105 -2.95 -13.04 -18.53
C LYS A 105 -4.46 -12.80 -18.51
N VAL A 106 -5.07 -12.73 -19.70
CA VAL A 106 -6.52 -12.54 -19.83
C VAL A 106 -7.29 -13.65 -19.13
N GLN A 107 -6.87 -14.91 -19.28
CA GLN A 107 -7.51 -16.04 -18.59
C GLN A 107 -7.48 -15.89 -17.07
N GLU A 108 -6.33 -15.51 -16.49
CA GLU A 108 -6.21 -15.31 -15.05
C GLU A 108 -7.02 -14.08 -14.57
N SER A 109 -7.08 -13.00 -15.36
CA SER A 109 -7.97 -11.86 -15.07
C SER A 109 -9.45 -12.27 -15.10
N CYS A 110 -9.90 -13.08 -16.07
CA CYS A 110 -11.27 -13.61 -16.09
C CYS A 110 -11.55 -14.45 -14.84
N ARG A 111 -10.64 -15.36 -14.44
CA ARG A 111 -10.82 -16.19 -13.25
C ARG A 111 -10.93 -15.36 -11.97
N TYR A 112 -10.14 -14.30 -11.86
CA TYR A 112 -10.22 -13.36 -10.76
C TYR A 112 -11.58 -12.65 -10.75
N VAL A 113 -12.02 -12.13 -11.89
CA VAL A 113 -13.30 -11.42 -12.04
C VAL A 113 -14.48 -12.32 -11.68
N ASP A 114 -14.54 -13.54 -12.22
CA ASP A 114 -15.58 -14.53 -11.93
C ASP A 114 -15.64 -14.85 -10.43
N TRP A 115 -14.47 -14.96 -9.80
CA TRP A 115 -14.38 -15.20 -8.36
C TRP A 115 -14.91 -14.01 -7.55
N VAL A 116 -14.51 -12.78 -7.89
CA VAL A 116 -15.00 -11.57 -7.20
C VAL A 116 -16.50 -11.44 -7.37
N ASP A 117 -17.03 -11.63 -8.58
CA ASP A 117 -18.46 -11.62 -8.86
C ASP A 117 -19.21 -12.61 -7.97
N HIS A 118 -18.68 -13.83 -7.83
CA HIS A 118 -19.28 -14.85 -6.97
C HIS A 118 -19.29 -14.43 -5.49
N VAL A 119 -18.19 -13.83 -5.00
CA VAL A 119 -18.10 -13.33 -3.62
C VAL A 119 -19.10 -12.20 -3.38
N VAL A 120 -19.16 -11.24 -4.30
CA VAL A 120 -20.09 -10.09 -4.25
C VAL A 120 -21.55 -10.56 -4.23
N GLN A 121 -21.91 -11.52 -5.09
CA GLN A 121 -23.28 -12.08 -5.16
C GLN A 121 -23.69 -12.83 -3.89
N GLN A 122 -22.74 -13.47 -3.20
CA GLN A 122 -23.03 -14.29 -2.02
C GLN A 122 -23.03 -13.48 -0.72
N HIS A 123 -22.45 -12.28 -0.71
CA HIS A 123 -22.33 -11.45 0.48
C HIS A 123 -23.69 -10.94 0.97
N SER A 124 -23.99 -11.25 2.23
CA SER A 124 -25.33 -11.05 2.79
C SER A 124 -25.40 -9.93 3.84
N SER A 125 -24.27 -9.45 4.38
CA SER A 125 -24.28 -8.39 5.40
C SER A 125 -24.75 -7.05 4.82
N PRO A 126 -25.53 -6.24 5.55
CA PRO A 126 -25.98 -4.93 5.08
C PRO A 126 -24.82 -3.92 4.93
N THR A 127 -23.71 -4.14 5.63
CA THR A 127 -22.55 -3.24 5.61
C THR A 127 -21.25 -3.97 5.40
N ILE A 128 -20.29 -3.30 4.78
CA ILE A 128 -18.89 -3.71 4.65
C ILE A 128 -18.03 -2.57 5.19
N GLN A 129 -17.06 -2.88 6.03
CA GLN A 129 -16.08 -1.89 6.49
C GLN A 129 -15.03 -1.64 5.43
N HIS A 130 -14.49 -2.71 4.82
CA HIS A 130 -13.37 -2.66 3.89
C HIS A 130 -13.66 -3.48 2.64
N PHE A 131 -13.60 -2.84 1.47
CA PHE A 131 -13.67 -3.48 0.16
C PHE A 131 -12.39 -3.16 -0.61
N ARG A 132 -11.61 -4.19 -0.92
CA ARG A 132 -10.39 -4.08 -1.73
C ARG A 132 -10.44 -5.05 -2.89
N ALA A 133 -10.22 -4.54 -4.10
CA ALA A 133 -9.98 -5.33 -5.29
C ALA A 133 -8.54 -5.08 -5.76
N CYS A 134 -7.75 -6.14 -5.91
CA CYS A 134 -6.31 -6.06 -6.15
C CYS A 134 -5.87 -7.08 -7.20
N PHE A 135 -5.77 -6.66 -8.48
CA PHE A 135 -5.39 -7.56 -9.59
C PHE A 135 -5.03 -6.81 -10.88
N ASN A 136 -4.52 -7.52 -11.90
CA ASN A 136 -4.39 -6.94 -13.24
C ASN A 136 -5.78 -6.86 -13.92
N ILE A 137 -6.35 -5.65 -13.96
CA ILE A 137 -7.66 -5.36 -14.52
C ILE A 137 -7.52 -4.24 -15.54
N ASN A 138 -8.01 -4.48 -16.75
CA ASN A 138 -8.08 -3.51 -17.83
C ASN A 138 -9.54 -3.07 -18.09
N ASN A 139 -9.72 -2.17 -19.06
CA ASN A 139 -11.02 -1.66 -19.49
C ASN A 139 -12.00 -2.74 -19.99
N GLY A 140 -11.53 -3.93 -20.38
CA GLY A 140 -12.37 -5.05 -20.83
C GLY A 140 -13.30 -5.58 -19.75
N PHE A 141 -12.98 -5.33 -18.47
CA PHE A 141 -13.78 -5.75 -17.33
C PHE A 141 -14.61 -4.63 -16.70
N THR A 142 -14.75 -3.48 -17.38
CA THR A 142 -15.44 -2.27 -16.86
C THR A 142 -16.79 -2.58 -16.24
N ASN A 143 -17.63 -3.37 -16.92
CA ASN A 143 -18.98 -3.70 -16.42
C ASN A 143 -18.98 -4.49 -15.11
N HIS A 144 -17.94 -5.29 -14.85
CA HIS A 144 -17.82 -6.04 -13.59
C HIS A 144 -17.36 -5.11 -12.47
N VAL A 145 -16.31 -4.33 -12.72
CA VAL A 145 -15.76 -3.39 -11.73
C VAL A 145 -16.80 -2.31 -11.35
N ASP A 146 -17.58 -1.81 -12.30
CA ASP A 146 -18.69 -0.87 -12.03
C ASP A 146 -19.69 -1.47 -11.03
N LYS A 147 -20.08 -2.74 -11.21
CA LYS A 147 -20.97 -3.46 -10.28
C LYS A 147 -20.32 -3.67 -8.92
N TRP A 148 -19.01 -3.88 -8.85
CA TRP A 148 -18.29 -3.98 -7.58
C TRP A 148 -18.31 -2.67 -6.80
N ILE A 149 -18.14 -1.54 -7.50
CA ILE A 149 -18.20 -0.20 -6.91
C ILE A 149 -19.63 0.10 -6.45
N GLU A 150 -20.64 -0.20 -7.26
CA GLU A 150 -22.04 -0.06 -6.89
C GLU A 150 -22.38 -0.91 -5.66
N PHE A 151 -21.91 -2.15 -5.62
CA PHE A 151 -22.02 -3.01 -4.45
C PHE A 151 -21.36 -2.38 -3.21
N ALA A 152 -20.12 -1.89 -3.31
CA ALA A 152 -19.42 -1.27 -2.19
C ALA A 152 -20.15 -0.01 -1.69
N MET A 153 -20.70 0.80 -2.61
CA MET A 153 -21.54 1.95 -2.30
C MET A 153 -22.79 1.53 -1.52
N ASN A 154 -23.53 0.54 -2.01
CA ASN A 154 -24.74 0.01 -1.35
C ASN A 154 -24.46 -0.59 0.03
N LYS A 155 -23.24 -1.10 0.25
CA LYS A 155 -22.78 -1.67 1.52
C LYS A 155 -22.12 -0.65 2.46
N ARG A 156 -22.23 0.66 2.17
CA ARG A 156 -21.75 1.76 3.05
C ARG A 156 -20.28 1.61 3.45
N VAL A 157 -19.43 1.32 2.46
CA VAL A 157 -18.02 1.04 2.71
C VAL A 157 -17.27 2.19 3.39
N GLN A 158 -16.38 1.86 4.32
CA GLN A 158 -15.50 2.85 4.97
C GLN A 158 -14.12 2.92 4.31
N ILE A 159 -13.65 1.82 3.72
CA ILE A 159 -12.35 1.73 3.04
C ILE A 159 -12.60 1.12 1.66
N LEU A 160 -12.35 1.90 0.61
CA LEU A 160 -12.42 1.45 -0.78
C LEU A 160 -11.02 1.50 -1.40
N GLU A 161 -10.50 0.33 -1.75
CA GLU A 161 -9.22 0.21 -2.43
C GLU A 161 -9.38 -0.51 -3.77
N LEU A 162 -9.07 0.19 -4.87
CA LEU A 162 -8.96 -0.40 -6.19
C LEU A 162 -7.50 -0.34 -6.60
N GLU A 163 -6.82 -1.48 -6.47
CA GLU A 163 -5.39 -1.63 -6.73
C GLU A 163 -5.15 -2.45 -7.98
N PHE A 164 -5.14 -1.78 -9.13
CA PHE A 164 -4.88 -2.44 -10.40
C PHE A 164 -3.41 -2.32 -10.83
N TYR A 165 -2.99 -3.27 -11.68
CA TYR A 165 -1.63 -3.36 -12.18
C TYR A 165 -1.65 -3.45 -13.71
N MET A 166 -0.76 -2.69 -14.34
CA MET A 166 -0.59 -2.66 -15.80
C MET A 166 0.90 -2.86 -16.14
N GLU A 167 1.17 -3.36 -17.33
CA GLU A 167 2.53 -3.50 -17.85
C GLU A 167 3.10 -2.18 -18.32
N HIS A 168 4.44 -2.09 -18.28
CA HIS A 168 5.15 -1.01 -18.94
C HIS A 168 4.98 -1.17 -20.45
N GLY A 169 4.18 -0.29 -21.07
CA GLY A 169 3.87 -0.32 -22.50
C GLY A 169 2.39 -0.51 -22.82
N ASP A 170 1.55 -0.84 -21.83
CA ASP A 170 0.10 -0.83 -22.01
C ASP A 170 -0.36 0.58 -22.40
N MET A 171 -1.22 0.67 -23.41
CA MET A 171 -1.73 1.96 -23.85
C MET A 171 -2.58 2.56 -22.72
N ILE A 172 -2.49 3.88 -22.52
CA ILE A 172 -3.36 4.64 -21.59
C ILE A 172 -4.85 4.28 -21.77
N LYS A 173 -5.25 3.87 -22.99
CA LYS A 173 -6.60 3.48 -23.35
C LYS A 173 -7.11 2.22 -22.66
N ASP A 174 -6.23 1.35 -22.17
CA ASP A 174 -6.60 0.05 -21.61
C ASP A 174 -6.84 0.11 -20.09
N VAL A 175 -6.66 1.27 -19.46
CA VAL A 175 -6.90 1.46 -18.03
C VAL A 175 -8.40 1.52 -17.73
N TYR A 176 -8.83 0.86 -16.66
CA TYR A 176 -10.22 0.96 -16.19
C TYR A 176 -10.58 2.40 -15.84
N GLN A 177 -11.68 2.89 -16.39
CA GLN A 177 -12.19 4.23 -16.14
C GLN A 177 -13.27 4.22 -15.05
N PHE A 178 -13.10 5.07 -14.04
CA PHE A 178 -14.09 5.17 -12.97
C PHE A 178 -15.45 5.67 -13.51
N PRO A 179 -16.57 5.02 -13.12
CA PRO A 179 -17.88 5.29 -13.68
C PRO A 179 -18.48 6.56 -13.08
N GLN A 180 -18.29 7.68 -13.76
CA GLN A 180 -18.79 9.01 -13.35
C GLN A 180 -20.32 9.03 -13.15
N LYS A 181 -21.04 8.22 -13.92
CA LYS A 181 -22.49 8.01 -13.81
C LYS A 181 -22.95 7.52 -12.42
N LEU A 182 -22.13 6.71 -11.73
CA LEU A 182 -22.47 6.24 -10.38
C LEU A 182 -22.47 7.37 -9.35
N LEU A 183 -21.80 8.49 -9.67
CA LEU A 183 -21.75 9.69 -8.82
C LEU A 183 -22.71 10.78 -9.30
N GLY A 184 -23.53 10.52 -10.33
CA GLY A 184 -24.41 11.52 -10.93
C GLY A 184 -23.66 12.66 -11.64
N LEU A 185 -22.42 12.42 -12.10
CA LEU A 185 -21.57 13.44 -12.74
C LEU A 185 -21.71 13.48 -14.28
N GLU A 186 -22.80 12.98 -14.84
CA GLU A 186 -23.03 13.09 -16.28
C GLU A 186 -23.36 14.54 -16.66
N LYS A 187 -22.89 14.97 -17.84
CA LYS A 187 -23.28 16.27 -18.40
C LYS A 187 -24.76 16.20 -18.77
N GLU A 188 -25.63 16.68 -17.89
CA GLU A 188 -26.95 17.11 -18.32
C GLU A 188 -26.75 18.19 -19.40
N SER A 189 -27.50 18.06 -20.49
CA SER A 189 -27.62 19.05 -21.55
C SER A 189 -27.76 20.46 -20.96
N ALA A 190 -27.20 21.47 -21.62
CA ALA A 190 -27.01 22.85 -21.16
C ALA A 190 -28.30 23.68 -20.92
N ALA A 191 -29.41 23.07 -20.52
CA ALA A 191 -30.70 23.73 -20.37
C ALA A 191 -31.21 23.85 -18.93
N ASP A 192 -30.72 23.07 -17.97
CA ASP A 192 -31.21 23.15 -16.58
C ASP A 192 -30.06 23.25 -15.56
N PRO A 193 -30.22 24.03 -14.48
CA PRO A 193 -29.24 24.09 -13.40
C PRO A 193 -29.15 22.74 -12.68
N PRO A 194 -27.96 22.33 -12.22
CA PRO A 194 -27.76 21.03 -11.58
C PRO A 194 -28.63 20.93 -10.33
N CYS A 195 -29.74 20.21 -10.45
CA CYS A 195 -30.61 19.93 -9.33
C CYS A 195 -29.95 18.80 -8.54
N LEU A 196 -29.26 19.15 -7.45
CA LEU A 196 -28.66 18.23 -6.47
C LEU A 196 -29.71 17.36 -5.71
N HIS A 197 -30.91 17.17 -6.24
CA HIS A 197 -31.99 16.44 -5.59
C HIS A 197 -32.86 15.66 -6.58
N SER A 198 -32.57 14.37 -6.74
CA SER A 198 -33.54 13.25 -6.70
C SER A 198 -32.75 11.95 -6.99
N CYS A 199 -32.53 11.03 -6.05
CA CYS A 199 -33.57 10.26 -5.36
C CYS A 199 -33.20 10.02 -3.89
N GLY A 200 -34.21 10.07 -3.02
CA GLY A 200 -34.15 9.95 -1.55
C GLY A 200 -33.72 8.59 -0.99
N SER A 201 -32.53 8.12 -1.38
CA SER A 201 -31.80 7.06 -0.67
C SER A 201 -30.40 7.58 -0.36
N ASN A 202 -29.77 7.08 0.69
CA ASN A 202 -28.37 7.32 1.05
C ASN A 202 -27.39 6.82 -0.05
N ILE A 203 -27.49 7.31 -1.29
CA ILE A 203 -26.76 6.84 -2.46
C ILE A 203 -25.47 7.65 -2.55
N GLY A 204 -24.41 7.16 -1.92
CA GLY A 204 -23.11 7.78 -1.99
C GLY A 204 -22.12 7.18 -1.01
N PHE A 205 -20.86 7.60 -1.13
CA PHE A 205 -19.76 7.16 -0.27
C PHE A 205 -19.71 7.92 1.08
N ASN A 206 -20.88 8.16 1.71
CA ASN A 206 -21.01 9.03 2.89
C ASN A 206 -20.21 8.55 4.12
N PHE A 207 -19.91 7.25 4.18
CA PHE A 207 -19.16 6.62 5.28
C PHE A 207 -17.69 6.38 4.93
N LEU A 208 -17.26 6.77 3.73
CA LEU A 208 -15.93 6.50 3.21
C LEU A 208 -14.89 7.33 3.95
N LYS A 209 -13.96 6.64 4.61
CA LYS A 209 -12.82 7.19 5.36
C LYS A 209 -11.53 7.12 4.57
N ILE A 210 -11.33 6.07 3.79
CA ILE A 210 -10.11 5.83 3.03
C ILE A 210 -10.48 5.48 1.59
N LEU A 211 -9.90 6.25 0.66
CA LEU A 211 -9.99 5.99 -0.76
C LEU A 211 -8.59 5.77 -1.32
N HIS A 212 -8.38 4.60 -1.93
CA HIS A 212 -7.12 4.27 -2.60
C HIS A 212 -7.38 3.80 -4.02
N PHE A 213 -6.87 4.55 -4.99
CA PHE A 213 -6.86 4.18 -6.39
C PHE A 213 -5.43 4.00 -6.88
N ARG A 214 -5.16 2.86 -7.51
CA ARG A 214 -3.94 2.60 -8.27
C ARG A 214 -4.32 2.06 -9.64
N CYS A 215 -3.80 2.70 -10.70
CA CYS A 215 -4.12 2.37 -12.08
C CYS A 215 -5.65 2.38 -12.35
N VAL A 216 -6.35 3.37 -11.79
CA VAL A 216 -7.76 3.68 -12.09
C VAL A 216 -7.79 5.04 -12.74
N ASP A 217 -8.43 5.15 -13.90
CA ASP A 217 -8.57 6.41 -14.59
C ASP A 217 -9.68 7.26 -13.97
N VAL A 218 -9.27 8.33 -13.32
CA VAL A 218 -10.13 9.30 -12.62
C VAL A 218 -9.84 10.71 -13.09
N ARG A 219 -10.90 11.49 -13.33
CA ARG A 219 -10.81 12.92 -13.62
C ARG A 219 -10.91 13.75 -12.35
N GLN A 220 -10.57 15.02 -12.45
CA GLN A 220 -10.68 16.00 -11.37
C GLN A 220 -12.06 15.99 -10.69
N GLN A 221 -13.14 16.01 -11.46
CA GLN A 221 -14.52 16.09 -10.93
C GLN A 221 -14.88 14.91 -10.01
N VAL A 222 -14.35 13.73 -10.32
CA VAL A 222 -14.58 12.52 -9.51
C VAL A 222 -13.93 12.67 -8.14
N LEU A 223 -12.67 13.13 -8.10
CA LEU A 223 -11.95 13.34 -6.85
C LEU A 223 -12.56 14.48 -6.02
N GLU A 224 -12.97 15.57 -6.67
CA GLU A 224 -13.68 16.68 -6.02
C GLU A 224 -15.03 16.25 -5.44
N TYR A 225 -15.75 15.35 -6.12
CA TYR A 225 -16.96 14.74 -5.57
C TYR A 225 -16.67 14.02 -4.26
N PHE A 226 -15.65 13.16 -4.22
CA PHE A 226 -15.29 12.44 -2.98
C PHE A 226 -14.91 13.42 -1.85
N LEU A 227 -14.11 14.43 -2.15
CA LEU A 227 -13.68 15.43 -1.16
C LEU A 227 -14.85 16.26 -0.61
N SER A 228 -15.89 16.51 -1.42
CA SER A 228 -17.03 17.36 -1.05
C SER A 228 -18.20 16.58 -0.45
N ASN A 229 -18.41 15.32 -0.87
CA ASN A 229 -19.58 14.51 -0.51
C ASN A 229 -19.25 13.36 0.46
N CYS A 230 -17.98 13.12 0.78
CA CYS A 230 -17.57 12.14 1.79
C CYS A 230 -17.08 12.86 3.05
N PRO A 231 -17.98 13.22 4.00
CA PRO A 231 -17.65 14.11 5.11
C PRO A 231 -16.67 13.52 6.13
N VAL A 232 -16.43 12.21 6.08
CA VAL A 232 -15.50 11.48 6.95
C VAL A 232 -14.25 10.99 6.23
N LEU A 233 -14.00 11.43 4.98
CA LEU A 233 -12.83 11.02 4.20
C LEU A 233 -11.54 11.59 4.81
N GLU A 234 -10.73 10.72 5.40
CA GLU A 234 -9.49 11.06 6.08
C GLU A 234 -8.25 10.82 5.21
N GLN A 235 -8.31 9.89 4.27
CA GLN A 235 -7.19 9.54 3.40
C GLN A 235 -7.59 9.39 1.94
N LEU A 236 -6.84 10.06 1.07
CA LEU A 236 -6.95 9.96 -0.38
C LEU A 236 -5.58 9.58 -0.97
N THR A 237 -5.52 8.42 -1.60
CA THR A 237 -4.36 7.95 -2.35
C THR A 237 -4.73 7.77 -3.82
N VAL A 238 -4.04 8.45 -4.73
CA VAL A 238 -4.18 8.26 -6.17
C VAL A 238 -2.82 7.96 -6.79
N ARG A 239 -2.70 6.80 -7.42
CA ARG A 239 -1.46 6.31 -8.02
C ARG A 239 -1.68 5.96 -9.48
N SER A 240 -0.80 6.46 -10.35
CA SER A 240 -0.80 6.09 -11.77
C SER A 240 -2.16 6.30 -12.46
N ALA A 241 -2.85 7.40 -12.15
CA ALA A 241 -4.08 7.80 -12.84
C ALA A 241 -3.71 8.56 -14.13
N PRO A 242 -3.95 7.98 -15.32
CA PRO A 242 -3.38 8.50 -16.55
C PRO A 242 -4.00 9.82 -17.00
N ASN A 243 -5.31 10.05 -16.80
CA ASN A 243 -5.99 11.28 -17.21
C ASN A 243 -6.31 12.25 -16.05
N LEU A 244 -5.57 12.15 -14.94
CA LEU A 244 -5.61 13.16 -13.88
C LEU A 244 -4.68 14.33 -14.23
N PHE A 245 -5.25 15.48 -14.61
CA PHE A 245 -4.50 16.68 -14.97
C PHE A 245 -4.38 17.68 -13.82
N GLN A 246 -5.46 17.84 -13.06
CA GLN A 246 -5.54 18.77 -11.94
C GLN A 246 -6.27 18.12 -10.77
N LEU A 247 -5.85 18.49 -9.57
CA LEU A 247 -6.53 18.15 -8.32
C LEU A 247 -6.71 19.43 -7.49
N ARG A 248 -7.91 19.62 -6.95
CA ARG A 248 -8.20 20.69 -6.00
C ARG A 248 -8.70 20.09 -4.69
N VAL A 249 -8.05 20.48 -3.60
CA VAL A 249 -8.45 20.19 -2.22
C VAL A 249 -8.69 21.54 -1.56
N VAL A 250 -9.92 22.04 -1.70
CA VAL A 250 -10.26 23.43 -1.31
C VAL A 250 -11.41 23.41 -0.32
N GLY A 251 -11.16 23.91 0.89
CA GLY A 251 -12.19 24.23 1.86
C GLY A 251 -11.89 23.76 3.29
N PRO A 252 -12.28 24.56 4.30
CA PRO A 252 -11.98 24.32 5.72
C PRO A 252 -12.68 23.11 6.33
N PHE A 253 -13.76 22.63 5.70
CA PHE A 253 -14.57 21.53 6.22
C PHE A 253 -14.14 20.16 5.71
N ILE A 254 -13.17 20.09 4.78
CA ILE A 254 -12.64 18.82 4.28
C ILE A 254 -12.00 18.03 5.44
N ALA A 255 -12.43 16.79 5.66
CA ALA A 255 -11.94 15.91 6.73
C ALA A 255 -10.56 15.29 6.46
N LEU A 256 -10.01 15.52 5.25
CA LEU A 256 -8.79 14.89 4.75
C LEU A 256 -7.57 15.22 5.62
N LYS A 257 -6.94 14.17 6.13
CA LYS A 257 -5.70 14.20 6.92
C LYS A 257 -4.48 13.80 6.11
N HIS A 258 -4.64 12.89 5.15
CA HIS A 258 -3.55 12.32 4.37
C HIS A 258 -3.85 12.36 2.87
N LEU A 259 -3.01 13.09 2.13
CA LEU A 259 -3.08 13.16 0.67
C LEU A 259 -1.82 12.55 0.05
N ARG A 260 -2.00 11.54 -0.81
CA ARG A 260 -0.91 10.89 -1.53
C ARG A 260 -1.21 10.82 -3.02
N ILE A 261 -0.36 11.46 -3.83
CA ILE A 261 -0.45 11.47 -5.28
C ILE A 261 0.87 10.97 -5.88
N GLU A 262 0.85 9.85 -6.60
CA GLU A 262 2.07 9.22 -7.11
C GLU A 262 1.93 8.81 -8.59
N ALA A 263 2.99 8.98 -9.37
CA ALA A 263 3.14 8.52 -10.75
C ALA A 263 1.99 8.93 -11.70
N CYS A 264 1.30 10.05 -11.45
CA CYS A 264 0.25 10.59 -12.32
C CYS A 264 0.90 11.46 -13.42
N VAL A 265 1.27 10.84 -14.54
CA VAL A 265 2.18 11.42 -15.55
C VAL A 265 1.66 12.67 -16.26
N ARG A 266 0.33 12.88 -16.32
CA ARG A 266 -0.29 14.06 -16.96
C ARG A 266 -0.68 15.17 -15.96
N LEU A 267 -0.36 15.00 -14.69
CA LEU A 267 -0.74 15.94 -13.64
C LEU A 267 0.10 17.20 -13.72
N THR A 268 -0.54 18.32 -14.02
CA THR A 268 0.11 19.63 -14.18
C THR A 268 -0.07 20.52 -12.95
N ARG A 269 -1.11 20.31 -12.13
CA ARG A 269 -1.41 21.19 -10.99
C ARG A 269 -2.11 20.49 -9.83
N ILE A 270 -1.68 20.81 -8.60
CA ILE A 270 -2.41 20.48 -7.36
C ILE A 270 -2.61 21.77 -6.56
N ASP A 271 -3.87 22.09 -6.26
CA ASP A 271 -4.26 23.19 -5.39
C ASP A 271 -4.72 22.64 -4.04
N VAL A 272 -4.09 23.05 -2.95
CA VAL A 272 -4.49 22.73 -1.58
C VAL A 272 -4.72 24.04 -0.83
N CYS A 273 -5.98 24.41 -0.65
CA CYS A 273 -6.37 25.69 -0.04
C CYS A 273 -7.31 25.46 1.15
N ASP A 274 -7.03 26.12 2.27
CA ASP A 274 -7.84 26.06 3.49
C ASP A 274 -8.03 24.63 4.02
N ALA A 275 -7.10 23.71 3.75
CA ALA A 275 -7.19 22.32 4.18
C ALA A 275 -6.69 22.15 5.64
N ASN A 276 -7.47 22.67 6.60
CA ASN A 276 -7.06 22.81 8.00
C ASN A 276 -6.76 21.49 8.73
N LYS A 277 -7.29 20.36 8.24
CA LYS A 277 -7.08 19.03 8.83
C LYS A 277 -5.96 18.24 8.16
N LEU A 278 -5.38 18.74 7.07
CA LEU A 278 -4.34 18.02 6.34
C LEU A 278 -3.05 17.97 7.15
N VAL A 279 -2.63 16.77 7.54
CA VAL A 279 -1.44 16.50 8.37
C VAL A 279 -0.24 16.06 7.52
N SER A 280 -0.50 15.29 6.46
CA SER A 280 0.53 14.67 5.64
C SER A 280 0.23 14.82 4.15
N PHE A 281 1.25 15.23 3.40
CA PHE A 281 1.23 15.31 1.95
C PHE A 281 2.38 14.49 1.34
N CYS A 282 2.06 13.59 0.42
CA CYS A 282 3.03 12.82 -0.33
C CYS A 282 2.83 13.01 -1.84
N PHE A 283 3.90 13.41 -2.51
CA PHE A 283 3.94 13.60 -3.95
C PHE A 283 5.10 12.83 -4.56
N PHE A 284 4.81 12.07 -5.61
CA PHE A 284 5.78 11.49 -6.51
C PHE A 284 5.34 11.73 -7.96
N GLY A 285 5.99 12.61 -8.71
CA GLY A 285 5.51 12.98 -10.05
C GLY A 285 6.51 13.78 -10.87
N SER A 286 6.03 14.57 -11.84
CA SER A 286 6.91 15.48 -12.58
C SER A 286 7.32 16.66 -11.70
N GLU A 287 8.53 17.18 -11.92
CA GLU A 287 9.00 18.43 -11.29
C GLU A 287 8.17 19.65 -11.77
N ASP A 288 7.67 19.59 -13.00
CA ASP A 288 6.89 20.65 -13.64
C ASP A 288 5.48 20.78 -13.05
N THR A 289 5.03 19.81 -12.25
CA THR A 289 3.72 19.89 -11.59
C THR A 289 3.72 21.06 -10.62
N ASN A 290 2.81 22.01 -10.84
CA ASN A 290 2.62 23.16 -9.98
C ASN A 290 1.90 22.72 -8.69
N LEU A 291 2.54 22.91 -7.54
CA LEU A 291 1.97 22.62 -6.24
C LEU A 291 1.71 23.93 -5.52
N VAL A 292 0.44 24.21 -5.24
CA VAL A 292 0.01 25.45 -4.60
C VAL A 292 -0.63 25.11 -3.26
N PHE A 293 -0.05 25.65 -2.19
CA PHE A 293 -0.53 25.51 -0.83
C PHE A 293 -0.89 26.88 -0.26
N VAL A 294 -2.12 27.04 0.19
CA VAL A 294 -2.62 28.26 0.83
C VAL A 294 -3.32 27.87 2.11
N ASN A 295 -2.91 28.44 3.24
CA ASN A 295 -3.54 28.22 4.55
C ASN A 295 -3.70 26.72 4.90
N VAL A 296 -2.57 26.05 5.18
CA VAL A 296 -2.52 24.62 5.57
C VAL A 296 -1.86 24.45 6.94
N PRO A 297 -2.45 24.98 8.03
CA PRO A 297 -1.79 25.14 9.32
C PRO A 297 -1.40 23.83 10.03
N SER A 298 -2.05 22.71 9.69
CA SER A 298 -1.80 21.40 10.31
C SER A 298 -0.81 20.53 9.54
N LEU A 299 -0.31 20.99 8.39
CA LEU A 299 0.58 20.19 7.54
C LEU A 299 1.97 20.11 8.16
N VAL A 300 2.32 18.94 8.71
CA VAL A 300 3.57 18.71 9.43
C VAL A 300 4.47 17.67 8.76
N GLU A 301 3.93 16.84 7.87
CA GLU A 301 4.68 15.85 7.09
C GLU A 301 4.59 16.13 5.59
N VAL A 302 5.75 16.27 4.95
CA VAL A 302 5.85 16.36 3.49
C VAL A 302 6.84 15.32 2.97
N SER A 303 6.39 14.56 1.97
CA SER A 303 7.22 13.68 1.16
C SER A 303 7.17 14.11 -0.29
N TYR A 304 8.31 14.50 -0.86
CA TYR A 304 8.40 14.96 -2.24
C TYR A 304 9.48 14.20 -3.00
N ARG A 305 9.07 13.55 -4.08
CA ARG A 305 9.94 12.85 -5.03
C ARG A 305 9.53 13.20 -6.44
N THR A 306 10.46 13.12 -7.39
CA THR A 306 10.14 13.37 -8.81
C THR A 306 10.71 12.30 -9.73
N PHE A 307 10.10 12.15 -10.90
CA PHE A 307 10.64 11.38 -12.01
C PHE A 307 10.49 12.17 -13.33
N PRO A 308 11.58 12.37 -14.10
CA PRO A 308 12.97 12.08 -13.74
C PRO A 308 13.41 12.84 -12.48
N TYR A 309 14.55 12.47 -11.89
CA TYR A 309 15.07 13.13 -10.69
C TYR A 309 15.21 14.64 -10.94
N SER A 310 14.69 15.43 -10.01
CA SER A 310 14.73 16.89 -10.07
C SER A 310 16.16 17.40 -9.79
N ILE A 311 16.49 18.51 -10.42
CA ILE A 311 17.75 19.25 -10.18
C ILE A 311 17.56 20.42 -9.22
N HIS A 312 16.31 20.75 -8.84
CA HIS A 312 15.96 21.85 -7.94
C HIS A 312 15.35 21.36 -6.63
N LEU A 313 15.49 22.16 -5.56
CA LEU A 313 14.83 21.88 -4.30
C LEU A 313 13.41 22.46 -4.30
N PRO A 314 12.39 21.73 -3.79
CA PRO A 314 10.99 22.14 -3.89
C PRO A 314 10.57 23.20 -2.86
N PHE A 315 11.52 23.94 -2.27
CA PHE A 315 11.23 24.83 -1.14
C PHE A 315 10.25 25.95 -1.49
N THR A 316 10.27 26.45 -2.72
CA THR A 316 9.31 27.46 -3.20
C THR A 316 7.88 26.91 -3.20
N LYS A 317 7.70 25.63 -3.54
CA LYS A 317 6.40 24.93 -3.58
C LYS A 317 5.77 24.77 -2.19
N PHE A 318 6.60 24.71 -1.13
CA PHE A 318 6.15 24.49 0.24
C PHE A 318 6.34 25.69 1.16
N SER A 319 6.67 26.87 0.61
CA SER A 319 7.10 28.05 1.35
C SER A 319 6.17 28.47 2.50
N CYS A 320 4.86 28.26 2.36
CA CYS A 320 3.86 28.59 3.38
C CYS A 320 3.87 27.67 4.61
N CYS A 321 4.46 26.47 4.53
CA CYS A 321 4.45 25.49 5.62
C CYS A 321 5.84 25.04 6.09
N LEU A 322 6.94 25.52 5.47
CA LEU A 322 8.31 25.07 5.82
C LEU A 322 8.66 25.18 7.31
N SER A 323 8.17 26.21 8.00
CA SER A 323 8.48 26.47 9.41
C SER A 323 7.78 25.53 10.38
N GLN A 324 6.62 24.98 10.01
CA GLN A 324 5.81 24.06 10.84
C GLN A 324 6.11 22.58 10.56
N LEU A 325 6.83 22.25 9.48
CA LEU A 325 7.15 20.85 9.17
C LEU A 325 7.93 20.19 10.31
N GLU A 326 7.45 19.02 10.73
CA GLU A 326 8.12 18.14 11.68
C GLU A 326 8.84 16.98 10.98
N MET A 327 8.33 16.55 9.82
CA MET A 327 8.92 15.50 9.00
C MET A 327 9.01 15.92 7.52
N LEU A 328 10.21 15.74 6.95
CA LEU A 328 10.49 16.04 5.56
C LEU A 328 11.19 14.86 4.90
N LYS A 329 10.65 14.37 3.78
CA LYS A 329 11.25 13.31 2.96
C LYS A 329 11.50 13.85 1.56
N LEU A 330 12.76 13.90 1.15
CA LEU A 330 13.16 14.44 -0.15
C LEU A 330 13.99 13.44 -0.95
N ASP A 331 13.71 13.36 -2.24
CA ASP A 331 14.63 12.81 -3.22
C ASP A 331 15.46 13.95 -3.83
N ILE A 332 16.78 13.87 -3.64
CA ILE A 332 17.76 14.86 -4.08
C ILE A 332 18.86 14.23 -4.92
N VAL A 333 18.60 13.09 -5.56
CA VAL A 333 19.57 12.35 -6.40
C VAL A 333 20.10 13.20 -7.57
N GLY A 334 19.27 14.09 -8.12
CA GLY A 334 19.63 15.00 -9.22
C GLY A 334 20.15 16.37 -8.79
N VAL A 335 20.01 16.74 -7.51
CA VAL A 335 20.23 18.10 -7.01
C VAL A 335 21.70 18.35 -6.69
N ASP A 336 22.28 19.41 -7.27
CA ASP A 336 23.60 19.91 -6.91
C ASP A 336 23.47 21.29 -6.25
N CYS A 337 23.58 21.32 -4.91
CA CYS A 337 23.56 22.58 -4.19
C CYS A 337 24.92 23.26 -4.35
N ASN A 338 24.93 24.44 -5.00
CA ASN A 338 26.07 25.34 -4.95
C ASN A 338 26.03 26.25 -3.71
N GLN A 339 27.13 26.98 -3.46
CA GLN A 339 27.23 27.90 -2.32
C GLN A 339 26.18 29.02 -2.33
N ASN A 340 25.54 29.26 -3.48
CA ASN A 340 24.52 30.29 -3.65
C ASN A 340 23.11 29.79 -3.30
N HIS A 341 22.93 28.49 -3.04
CA HIS A 341 21.63 27.98 -2.64
C HIS A 341 21.26 28.45 -1.22
N VAL A 342 20.19 29.23 -1.13
CA VAL A 342 19.62 29.66 0.13
C VAL A 342 18.68 28.56 0.64
N PHE A 343 19.08 27.91 1.73
CA PHE A 343 18.22 26.95 2.41
C PHE A 343 17.29 27.68 3.39
N PRO A 344 16.00 27.33 3.43
CA PRO A 344 15.09 27.82 4.46
C PRO A 344 15.48 27.26 5.81
N LYS A 345 15.08 27.94 6.89
CA LYS A 345 15.25 27.43 8.25
C LYS A 345 14.08 26.50 8.60
N PHE A 346 14.37 25.23 8.85
CA PHE A 346 13.40 24.25 9.31
C PHE A 346 13.36 24.23 10.84
N ALA A 347 12.64 25.19 11.43
CA ALA A 347 12.67 25.42 12.88
C ALA A 347 12.11 24.26 13.71
N ASN A 348 11.10 23.55 13.20
CA ASN A 348 10.39 22.49 13.92
C ASN A 348 10.71 21.07 13.41
N LEU A 349 11.64 20.93 12.47
CA LEU A 349 11.91 19.65 11.82
C LEU A 349 12.62 18.70 12.78
N LYS A 350 11.96 17.59 13.10
CA LYS A 350 12.44 16.53 14.00
C LYS A 350 12.99 15.34 13.22
N GLN A 351 12.41 15.05 12.06
CA GLN A 351 12.84 13.94 11.20
C GLN A 351 13.07 14.39 9.75
N LEU A 352 14.21 13.97 9.20
CA LEU A 352 14.58 14.22 7.82
C LEU A 352 14.96 12.91 7.14
N GLU A 353 14.37 12.64 5.98
CA GLU A 353 14.80 11.54 5.11
C GLU A 353 15.28 12.10 3.78
N LEU A 354 16.51 11.73 3.39
CA LEU A 354 17.13 12.17 2.14
C LEU A 354 17.52 10.97 1.30
N GLN A 355 17.05 10.93 0.05
CA GLN A 355 17.57 10.02 -0.96
C GLN A 355 18.64 10.73 -1.80
N LEU A 356 19.84 10.16 -1.82
CA LEU A 356 21.06 10.82 -2.32
C LEU A 356 21.85 9.87 -3.23
N ARG A 357 22.55 10.44 -4.21
CA ARG A 357 23.60 9.75 -4.98
C ARG A 357 24.94 9.77 -4.24
N GLU A 358 25.88 8.99 -4.76
CA GLU A 358 27.32 9.13 -4.54
C GLU A 358 27.75 10.61 -4.73
N ASP A 359 28.57 11.13 -3.80
CA ASP A 359 29.23 12.46 -3.80
C ASP A 359 28.56 13.72 -3.19
N TYR A 360 27.36 13.67 -2.61
CA TYR A 360 26.68 14.87 -2.07
C TYR A 360 26.86 15.18 -0.56
N LEU A 361 28.07 15.05 0.00
CA LEU A 361 28.33 15.44 1.41
C LEU A 361 28.04 16.92 1.70
N TYR A 362 28.25 17.78 0.70
CA TYR A 362 27.95 19.20 0.80
C TYR A 362 26.44 19.44 1.04
N ASN A 363 25.57 18.82 0.24
CA ASN A 363 24.12 18.94 0.39
C ASN A 363 23.68 18.51 1.80
N LEU A 364 24.21 17.38 2.29
CA LEU A 364 23.96 16.90 3.65
C LEU A 364 24.31 17.96 4.70
N SER A 365 25.47 18.60 4.58
CA SER A 365 25.90 19.67 5.50
C SER A 365 24.95 20.88 5.50
N CYS A 366 24.40 21.24 4.34
CA CYS A 366 23.43 22.32 4.19
C CYS A 366 22.11 21.96 4.89
N PHE A 367 21.59 20.75 4.69
CA PHE A 367 20.38 20.29 5.37
C PHE A 367 20.52 20.23 6.88
N MET A 368 21.68 19.77 7.39
CA MET A 368 21.95 19.79 8.83
C MET A 368 21.96 21.22 9.38
N LYS A 369 22.60 22.16 8.68
CA LYS A 369 22.61 23.57 9.09
C LYS A 369 21.22 24.21 9.06
N ALA A 370 20.40 23.82 8.07
CA ALA A 370 19.04 24.31 7.90
C ALA A 370 18.06 23.77 8.97
N SER A 371 18.40 22.66 9.65
CA SER A 371 17.48 21.90 10.51
C SER A 371 17.99 21.79 11.95
N PRO A 372 18.12 22.90 12.70
CA PRO A 372 18.85 22.94 13.98
C PRO A 372 18.30 22.04 15.10
N ASN A 373 17.03 21.64 15.01
CA ASN A 373 16.33 20.80 15.99
C ASN A 373 16.15 19.35 15.52
N LEU A 374 16.85 18.95 14.45
CA LEU A 374 16.73 17.61 13.86
C LEU A 374 17.16 16.54 14.87
N GLN A 375 16.31 15.54 15.07
CA GLN A 375 16.54 14.44 16.02
C GLN A 375 16.84 13.11 15.32
N ARG A 376 16.24 12.89 14.15
CA ARG A 376 16.38 11.66 13.37
C ARG A 376 16.68 11.96 11.91
N LEU A 377 17.75 11.36 11.39
CA LEU A 377 18.14 11.46 9.99
C LEU A 377 18.15 10.07 9.34
N VAL A 378 17.45 9.92 8.22
CA VAL A 378 17.53 8.72 7.36
C VAL A 378 18.21 9.11 6.05
N LEU A 379 19.34 8.48 5.74
CA LEU A 379 20.01 8.62 4.45
C LEU A 379 19.78 7.36 3.63
N LYS A 380 19.06 7.53 2.52
CA LYS A 380 18.75 6.50 1.54
C LYS A 380 19.79 6.56 0.41
N LEU A 381 20.69 5.60 0.37
CA LEU A 381 21.80 5.54 -0.57
C LEU A 381 21.36 4.83 -1.85
N ASP A 382 21.16 5.60 -2.92
CA ASP A 382 20.69 5.08 -4.20
C ASP A 382 21.87 4.61 -5.07
N GLU A 383 21.71 3.46 -5.74
CA GLU A 383 22.53 3.09 -6.89
C GLU A 383 21.86 3.74 -8.09
N ALA A 384 22.44 4.79 -8.67
CA ALA A 384 21.85 5.43 -9.84
C ALA A 384 21.89 4.47 -11.05
N ILE A 385 20.92 3.56 -11.16
CA ILE A 385 20.84 2.54 -12.22
C ILE A 385 20.45 3.17 -13.58
N MET A 386 19.85 4.37 -13.58
CA MET A 386 19.14 4.92 -14.75
C MET A 386 19.73 6.20 -15.35
N MET A 387 20.86 6.73 -14.84
CA MET A 387 21.45 7.97 -15.36
C MET A 387 22.92 7.76 -15.72
N PRO A 388 23.40 8.25 -16.88
CA PRO A 388 24.81 8.27 -17.21
C PRO A 388 25.59 8.92 -16.06
N HIS A 389 26.72 8.33 -15.71
CA HIS A 389 27.66 8.91 -14.76
C HIS A 389 28.18 10.21 -15.38
N VAL A 390 27.56 11.35 -15.06
CA VAL A 390 28.17 12.64 -15.35
C VAL A 390 29.24 12.83 -14.28
N PRO A 391 30.54 12.82 -14.62
CA PRO A 391 31.59 13.11 -13.66
C PRO A 391 31.40 14.57 -13.26
N ARG A 392 30.96 14.81 -12.03
CA ARG A 392 30.93 16.16 -11.45
C ARG A 392 32.14 16.29 -10.54
N GLU A 393 32.76 17.47 -10.54
CA GLU A 393 33.87 17.75 -9.64
C GLU A 393 33.42 17.52 -8.19
N ILE A 394 33.99 16.50 -7.56
CA ILE A 394 33.77 16.23 -6.14
C ILE A 394 34.30 17.43 -5.39
N ARG A 395 33.40 18.23 -4.81
CA ARG A 395 33.80 19.29 -3.90
C ARG A 395 34.35 18.64 -2.64
N ASN A 396 35.67 18.56 -2.56
CA ASN A 396 36.41 18.07 -1.39
C ASN A 396 36.25 18.94 -0.13
N TYR A 397 35.48 20.03 -0.22
CA TYR A 397 35.17 20.90 0.90
C TYR A 397 33.88 20.47 1.58
N THR A 398 34.00 19.82 2.74
CA THR A 398 32.86 19.53 3.61
C THR A 398 32.87 20.50 4.79
N PRO A 399 31.90 21.42 4.89
CA PRO A 399 31.79 22.32 6.04
C PRO A 399 31.65 21.52 7.34
N LYS A 400 32.38 21.95 8.37
CA LYS A 400 32.09 21.52 9.75
C LYS A 400 30.76 22.15 10.15
N SER A 401 29.76 21.31 10.41
CA SER A 401 28.41 21.73 10.77
C SER A 401 28.01 20.95 12.02
N PRO A 402 28.52 21.33 13.21
CA PRO A 402 28.18 20.65 14.46
C PRO A 402 26.67 20.71 14.69
N HIS A 403 26.08 19.57 15.01
CA HIS A 403 24.65 19.41 15.22
C HIS A 403 24.38 18.88 16.63
N HIS A 404 23.65 19.65 17.43
CA HIS A 404 23.52 19.41 18.87
C HIS A 404 22.31 18.55 19.27
N HIS A 405 21.36 18.32 18.35
CA HIS A 405 20.12 17.59 18.66
C HIS A 405 19.95 16.27 17.91
N LEU A 406 20.88 15.93 17.02
CA LEU A 406 20.74 14.75 16.16
C LEU A 406 21.14 13.51 16.95
N LYS A 407 20.13 12.68 17.29
CA LYS A 407 20.27 11.51 18.18
C LYS A 407 20.36 10.20 17.42
N VAL A 408 19.63 10.07 16.32
CA VAL A 408 19.54 8.82 15.56
C VAL A 408 19.86 9.07 14.09
N VAL A 409 20.81 8.30 13.57
CA VAL A 409 21.13 8.25 12.14
C VAL A 409 20.86 6.85 11.62
N GLU A 410 20.12 6.75 10.53
CA GLU A 410 19.89 5.51 9.80
C GLU A 410 20.45 5.65 8.37
N ILE A 411 21.37 4.75 8.01
CA ILE A 411 21.93 4.67 6.65
C ILE A 411 21.34 3.44 5.98
N VAL A 412 20.45 3.66 5.03
CA VAL A 412 19.70 2.61 4.36
C VAL A 412 20.26 2.44 2.94
N GLY A 413 20.36 1.21 2.43
CA GLY A 413 21.02 0.84 1.16
C GLY A 413 22.55 0.87 1.21
N TYR A 414 23.16 0.70 2.38
CA TYR A 414 24.61 0.69 2.54
C TYR A 414 25.27 -0.44 1.73
N ARG A 415 26.33 -0.13 0.96
CA ARG A 415 27.10 -1.15 0.20
C ARG A 415 28.58 -1.21 0.51
N GLY A 416 29.05 -0.44 1.50
CA GLY A 416 30.46 -0.40 1.84
C GLY A 416 31.32 0.41 0.87
N ARG A 417 30.71 1.29 0.07
CA ARG A 417 31.48 2.15 -0.84
C ARG A 417 32.24 3.20 -0.04
N LYS A 418 33.30 3.76 -0.65
CA LYS A 418 34.10 4.83 -0.03
C LYS A 418 33.23 6.01 0.40
N GLY A 419 32.28 6.44 -0.44
CA GLY A 419 31.34 7.50 -0.11
C GLY A 419 30.41 7.17 1.06
N ASP A 420 29.98 5.91 1.19
CA ASP A 420 29.10 5.47 2.28
C ASP A 420 29.82 5.61 3.62
N VAL A 421 31.06 5.12 3.68
CA VAL A 421 31.93 5.25 4.86
C VAL A 421 32.17 6.72 5.19
N GLN A 422 32.45 7.56 4.20
CA GLN A 422 32.67 8.99 4.41
C GLN A 422 31.44 9.69 5.02
N ARG A 423 30.22 9.36 4.57
CA ARG A 423 28.97 9.91 5.14
C ARG A 423 28.78 9.51 6.60
N VAL A 424 28.99 8.23 6.90
CA VAL A 424 28.91 7.72 8.27
C VAL A 424 29.91 8.48 9.17
N MET A 425 31.18 8.55 8.76
CA MET A 425 32.21 9.21 9.55
C MET A 425 31.98 10.72 9.69
N TYR A 426 31.44 11.37 8.65
CA TYR A 426 31.05 12.77 8.72
C TYR A 426 29.97 12.99 9.78
N LEU A 427 28.92 12.16 9.80
CA LEU A 427 27.84 12.28 10.77
C LEU A 427 28.31 11.99 12.19
N VAL A 428 29.08 10.92 12.39
CA VAL A 428 29.68 10.58 13.70
C VAL A 428 30.52 11.74 14.26
N LYS A 429 31.22 12.48 13.39
CA LYS A 429 32.07 13.60 13.80
C LYS A 429 31.29 14.89 14.08
N ASN A 430 30.16 15.12 13.40
CA ASN A 430 29.44 16.39 13.48
C ASN A 430 28.17 16.32 14.34
N ALA A 431 27.58 15.15 14.55
CA ALA A 431 26.41 14.99 15.42
C ALA A 431 26.86 14.78 16.87
N LEU A 432 26.83 15.84 17.67
CA LEU A 432 27.42 15.86 19.02
C LEU A 432 26.56 15.15 20.08
N ALA A 433 25.26 14.99 19.82
CA ALA A 433 24.32 14.27 20.68
C ALA A 433 23.91 12.92 20.08
N LEU A 434 24.73 12.35 19.18
CA LEU A 434 24.41 11.09 18.51
C LEU A 434 24.40 9.93 19.51
N GLU A 435 23.25 9.28 19.65
CA GLU A 435 23.04 8.16 20.57
C GLU A 435 23.08 6.82 19.82
N LYS A 436 22.61 6.80 18.56
CA LYS A 436 22.47 5.57 17.77
C LYS A 436 22.77 5.78 16.29
N ILE A 437 23.49 4.82 15.71
CA ILE A 437 23.63 4.68 14.26
C ILE A 437 23.16 3.29 13.81
N VAL A 438 22.30 3.27 12.79
CA VAL A 438 21.79 2.06 12.17
C VAL A 438 22.31 1.98 10.74
N ILE A 439 22.94 0.86 10.39
CA ILE A 439 23.34 0.53 9.03
C ILE A 439 22.41 -0.56 8.51
N ASP A 440 21.62 -0.24 7.50
CA ASP A 440 20.73 -1.16 6.81
C ASP A 440 21.16 -1.31 5.34
N PRO A 441 21.73 -2.46 4.93
CA PRO A 441 22.08 -2.71 3.53
C PRO A 441 20.89 -2.90 2.58
N VAL A 442 19.65 -2.92 3.08
CA VAL A 442 18.44 -3.18 2.30
C VAL A 442 17.83 -1.87 1.77
N PRO A 443 17.83 -1.59 0.45
CA PRO A 443 17.18 -0.41 -0.08
C PRO A 443 15.66 -0.60 -0.13
N ARG A 444 14.95 -0.22 0.94
CA ARG A 444 13.50 -0.44 1.09
C ARG A 444 12.59 0.52 0.31
N TRP A 445 13.15 1.55 -0.32
CA TRP A 445 12.38 2.60 -1.03
C TRP A 445 12.34 2.43 -2.55
N CYS A 446 13.16 1.54 -3.11
CA CYS A 446 13.08 1.18 -4.51
C CYS A 446 11.79 0.39 -4.72
N VAL A 447 10.94 0.85 -5.63
CA VAL A 447 9.70 0.15 -6.02
C VAL A 447 10.04 -1.25 -6.56
N TRP A 448 11.30 -1.46 -6.97
CA TRP A 448 11.81 -2.70 -7.51
C TRP A 448 13.28 -2.94 -7.12
N PRO A 449 13.66 -4.14 -6.65
CA PRO A 449 12.80 -5.21 -6.13
C PRO A 449 12.48 -5.01 -4.64
N SER A 450 11.28 -5.39 -4.21
CA SER A 450 10.91 -5.41 -2.78
C SER A 450 11.79 -6.37 -1.96
N GLU A 451 11.79 -6.26 -0.62
CA GLU A 451 12.53 -7.16 0.30
C GLU A 451 12.39 -8.67 -0.01
N LYS A 452 11.27 -9.09 -0.62
CA LYS A 452 10.94 -10.49 -0.93
C LYS A 452 11.34 -10.93 -2.35
N ASP A 453 11.87 -10.02 -3.17
CA ASP A 453 12.30 -10.23 -4.57
C ASP A 453 13.83 -10.25 -4.76
N ARG A 454 14.60 -10.25 -3.67
CA ARG A 454 16.06 -10.12 -3.73
C ARG A 454 16.68 -11.43 -4.24
N GLY A 455 17.27 -11.38 -5.44
CA GLY A 455 18.00 -12.50 -6.00
C GLY A 455 19.19 -12.89 -5.13
N ALA A 456 19.70 -14.12 -5.26
CA ALA A 456 20.83 -14.60 -4.47
C ALA A 456 22.04 -13.66 -4.51
N GLU A 457 22.30 -13.03 -5.67
CA GLU A 457 23.37 -12.03 -5.83
C GLU A 457 23.15 -10.78 -4.97
N GLU A 458 21.91 -10.31 -4.88
CA GLU A 458 21.53 -9.12 -4.13
C GLU A 458 21.64 -9.38 -2.62
N VAL A 459 21.16 -10.55 -2.17
CA VAL A 459 21.33 -11.04 -0.80
C VAL A 459 22.79 -11.17 -0.41
N GLU A 460 23.62 -11.69 -1.31
CA GLU A 460 25.06 -11.79 -1.09
C GLU A 460 25.75 -10.41 -1.03
N LYS A 461 25.35 -9.46 -1.88
CA LYS A 461 25.84 -8.07 -1.82
C LYS A 461 25.50 -7.42 -0.48
N GLU A 462 24.29 -7.61 0.04
CA GLU A 462 23.93 -7.11 1.37
C GLU A 462 24.76 -7.75 2.48
N LYS A 463 24.96 -9.07 2.42
CA LYS A 463 25.74 -9.79 3.42
C LYS A 463 27.16 -9.24 3.48
N LYS A 464 27.81 -9.08 2.32
CA LYS A 464 29.13 -8.44 2.19
C LYS A 464 29.11 -7.00 2.73
N ALA A 465 28.04 -6.26 2.49
CA ALA A 465 27.90 -4.90 3.02
C ALA A 465 27.75 -4.87 4.55
N ARG A 466 27.03 -5.82 5.17
CA ARG A 466 26.95 -5.98 6.64
C ARG A 466 28.34 -6.28 7.22
N GLU A 467 29.02 -7.26 6.65
CA GLU A 467 30.38 -7.65 7.07
C GLU A 467 31.35 -6.46 6.97
N HIS A 468 31.30 -5.74 5.84
CA HIS A 468 32.09 -4.53 5.64
C HIS A 468 31.80 -3.46 6.69
N ALA A 469 30.52 -3.18 6.99
CA ALA A 469 30.13 -2.19 8.00
C ALA A 469 30.67 -2.56 9.38
N VAL A 470 30.54 -3.82 9.79
CA VAL A 470 31.05 -4.31 11.09
C VAL A 470 32.58 -4.18 11.16
N GLN A 471 33.29 -4.57 10.11
CA GLN A 471 34.76 -4.51 10.07
C GLN A 471 35.30 -3.08 10.06
N HIS A 472 34.67 -2.17 9.29
CA HIS A 472 35.26 -0.87 8.97
C HIS A 472 34.64 0.32 9.72
N LEU A 473 33.42 0.19 10.24
CA LEU A 473 32.71 1.27 10.94
C LEU A 473 32.64 1.02 12.45
N LYS A 474 32.32 -0.21 12.89
CA LYS A 474 32.05 -0.50 14.31
C LYS A 474 33.17 -0.05 15.25
N GLY A 475 34.43 -0.30 14.88
CA GLY A 475 35.60 0.13 15.68
C GLY A 475 35.94 1.62 15.59
N LYS A 476 35.37 2.35 14.62
CA LYS A 476 35.59 3.79 14.42
C LYS A 476 34.48 4.65 15.03
N VAL A 477 33.34 4.06 15.34
CA VAL A 477 32.24 4.71 16.04
C VAL A 477 32.57 4.71 17.55
N PRO A 478 32.50 5.86 18.25
CA PRO A 478 32.72 5.92 19.69
C PRO A 478 31.83 4.92 20.45
N SER A 479 32.35 4.30 21.51
CA SER A 479 31.63 3.31 22.31
C SER A 479 30.37 3.86 23.01
N THR A 480 30.26 5.19 23.13
CA THR A 480 29.07 5.89 23.65
C THR A 480 27.89 5.88 22.68
N ILE A 481 28.10 5.51 21.42
CA ILE A 481 27.09 5.50 20.36
C ILE A 481 26.72 4.04 20.08
N GLU A 482 25.43 3.72 20.18
CA GLU A 482 24.91 2.40 19.83
C GLU A 482 25.06 2.17 18.31
N PHE A 483 25.88 1.18 17.93
CA PHE A 483 26.05 0.75 16.54
C PHE A 483 25.20 -0.49 16.25
N VAL A 484 24.22 -0.36 15.36
CA VAL A 484 23.37 -1.45 14.89
C VAL A 484 23.62 -1.70 13.41
N CYS A 485 23.86 -2.94 13.02
CA CYS A 485 23.87 -3.37 11.62
C CYS A 485 22.76 -4.40 11.44
N LEU A 486 21.80 -4.11 10.56
CA LEU A 486 20.66 -4.98 10.26
C LEU A 486 21.01 -6.06 9.25
#